data_AF-A0A6L8LEW6-F1
#
_entry.id   AF-A0A6L8LEW6-F1
#
_cell.length_a   1.000
_cell.length_b   1.000
_cell.length_c   1.000
_cell.angle_alpha   90.00
_cell.angle_beta   90.00
_cell.angle_gamma   90.00
#
_symmetry.space_group_name_H-M   'P 1'
#
loop_
_entity.id
_entity.type
_entity.pdbx_description
1 polymer ?
#
loop_
_entity_poly.entity_id
_entity_poly.type
_entity_poly.pdbx_seq_one_letter_code
_entity_poly.pdbx_strand_id
1 'polypeptide(L)'
;MLRIAEYHFDGLDPLQWAKMFALAVLWVLLFVTARHLSAAEGVAMVSLVSFFTALVWRGIVSSTQSGCWLTSTHFHIYYGDKHWSFPLSGIVAISGRSGPLSLTPPHLELTGGRKLRLPLTALPPTRRLRLWFADSAIRVDALHKAA
;
A
#
# COMPACT_ATOMS: atom_id res chain seq x y z
N MET A 1 0.88 -25.11 -7.99
CA MET A 1 -0.43 -24.46 -7.80
C MET A 1 -0.61 -23.42 -8.88
N LEU A 2 -1.72 -23.44 -9.64
CA LEU A 2 -2.01 -22.44 -10.68
C LEU A 2 -2.55 -21.16 -10.03
N ARG A 3 -1.94 -20.01 -10.36
CA ARG A 3 -2.43 -18.68 -9.97
C ARG A 3 -3.59 -18.32 -10.90
N ILE A 4 -4.77 -18.12 -10.34
CA ILE A 4 -6.00 -17.79 -11.09
C ILE A 4 -6.04 -16.29 -11.38
N ALA A 5 -5.63 -15.49 -10.39
CA ALA A 5 -5.53 -14.05 -10.53
C ALA A 5 -4.35 -13.53 -9.71
N GLU A 6 -3.69 -12.49 -10.21
CA GLU A 6 -2.54 -11.88 -9.56
C GLU A 6 -2.65 -10.36 -9.62
N TYR A 7 -2.22 -9.72 -8.54
CA TYR A 7 -2.12 -8.29 -8.40
C TYR A 7 -0.77 -7.99 -7.77
N HIS A 8 0.06 -7.28 -8.52
CA HIS A 8 1.21 -6.58 -8.00
C HIS A 8 0.87 -5.11 -7.92
N PHE A 9 1.32 -4.44 -6.85
CA PHE A 9 1.21 -2.99 -6.78
C PHE A 9 2.25 -2.36 -7.72
N ASP A 10 1.83 -2.15 -8.97
CA ASP A 10 2.72 -1.73 -10.08
C ASP A 10 3.04 -0.22 -10.13
N GLY A 11 2.60 0.61 -9.17
CA GLY A 11 2.72 2.06 -9.38
C GLY A 11 2.75 2.92 -8.14
N LEU A 12 3.44 4.06 -8.26
CA LEU A 12 3.43 5.12 -7.26
C LEU A 12 2.00 5.63 -7.05
N ASP A 13 1.47 5.47 -5.85
CA ASP A 13 0.22 6.09 -5.40
C ASP A 13 0.30 7.64 -5.56
N PRO A 14 -0.80 8.37 -5.84
CA PRO A 14 -0.80 9.84 -5.92
C PRO A 14 -0.08 10.57 -4.76
N LEU A 15 -0.18 10.04 -3.54
CA LEU A 15 0.54 10.48 -2.35
C LEU A 15 2.05 10.22 -2.47
N GLN A 16 2.48 9.12 -3.06
CA GLN A 16 3.89 8.85 -3.30
C GLN A 16 4.46 9.79 -4.37
N TRP A 17 3.69 10.07 -5.43
CA TRP A 17 4.01 11.13 -6.39
C TRP A 17 4.14 12.49 -5.70
N ALA A 18 3.19 12.85 -4.83
CA ALA A 18 3.26 14.09 -4.06
C ALA A 18 4.50 14.16 -3.15
N LYS A 19 4.89 13.05 -2.51
CA LYS A 19 6.12 12.95 -1.71
C LYS A 19 7.36 13.14 -2.57
N MET A 20 7.45 12.51 -3.75
CA MET A 20 8.58 12.70 -4.65
C MET A 20 8.66 14.14 -5.16
N PHE A 21 7.51 14.75 -5.49
CA PHE A 21 7.46 16.14 -5.91
C PHE A 21 7.92 17.10 -4.80
N ALA A 22 7.41 16.92 -3.58
CA ALA A 22 7.84 17.70 -2.42
C ALA A 22 9.35 17.54 -2.15
N LEU A 23 9.89 16.33 -2.33
CA LEU A 23 11.31 16.07 -2.18
C LEU A 23 12.15 16.80 -3.24
N ALA A 24 11.70 16.80 -4.50
CA ALA A 24 12.34 17.57 -5.56
C ALA A 24 12.35 19.07 -5.25
N VAL A 25 11.23 19.61 -4.76
CA VAL A 25 11.13 21.02 -4.33
C VAL A 25 12.10 21.32 -3.18
N LEU A 26 12.21 20.44 -2.18
CA LEU A 26 13.17 20.60 -1.08
C LEU A 26 14.62 20.68 -1.56
N TRP A 27 15.02 19.80 -2.49
CA TRP A 27 16.36 19.84 -3.08
C TRP A 27 16.62 21.12 -3.88
N VAL A 28 15.63 21.59 -4.65
CA VAL A 28 15.74 22.86 -5.40
C VAL A 28 15.86 24.05 -4.44
N LEU A 29 15.04 24.11 -3.40
CA LEU A 29 15.11 25.16 -2.38
C LEU A 29 16.48 25.17 -1.70
N LEU A 30 16.99 24.00 -1.30
CA LEU A 30 18.32 23.88 -0.71
C LEU A 30 19.41 24.37 -1.66
N PHE A 31 19.33 24.03 -2.94
CA PHE A 31 20.29 24.51 -3.94
C PHE A 31 20.28 26.03 -4.08
N VAL A 32 19.10 26.65 -4.11
CA VAL A 32 18.94 28.12 -4.21
C VAL A 32 19.45 28.83 -2.95
N THR A 33 19.19 28.27 -1.78
CA THR A 33 19.57 28.88 -0.49
C THR A 33 20.99 28.54 -0.06
N ALA A 34 21.65 27.54 -0.67
CA ALA A 34 22.99 27.07 -0.28
C ALA A 34 24.03 28.20 -0.19
N ARG A 35 24.00 29.17 -1.11
CA ARG A 35 24.92 30.32 -1.11
C ARG A 35 24.70 31.32 0.03
N HIS A 36 23.55 31.24 0.70
CA HIS A 36 23.16 32.12 1.81
C HIS A 36 23.36 31.46 3.18
N LEU A 37 23.76 30.18 3.22
CA LEU A 37 23.94 29.43 4.44
C LEU A 37 25.42 29.41 4.84
N SER A 38 25.67 29.44 6.15
CA SER A 38 26.98 29.08 6.67
C SER A 38 27.27 27.59 6.45
N ALA A 39 28.55 27.20 6.49
CA ALA A 39 28.94 25.80 6.27
C ALA A 39 28.23 24.82 7.24
N ALA A 40 28.07 25.20 8.50
CA ALA A 40 27.38 24.37 9.50
C ALA A 40 25.88 24.20 9.20
N GLU A 41 25.20 25.29 8.83
CA GLU A 41 23.79 25.26 8.45
C GLU A 41 23.56 24.46 7.16
N GLY A 42 24.48 24.60 6.19
CA GLY A 42 24.47 23.84 4.95
C GLY A 42 24.57 22.33 5.21
N VAL A 43 25.52 21.90 6.06
CA VAL A 43 25.68 20.49 6.43
C VAL A 43 24.43 19.96 7.15
N ALA A 44 23.86 20.74 8.07
CA ALA A 44 22.64 20.35 8.78
C ALA A 44 21.45 20.19 7.83
N MET A 45 21.23 21.14 6.91
CA MET A 45 20.14 21.10 5.94
C MET A 45 20.30 19.94 4.95
N VAL A 46 21.51 19.73 4.39
CA VAL A 46 21.79 18.58 3.51
C VAL A 46 21.51 17.26 4.23
N SER A 47 21.94 17.14 5.49
CA SER A 47 21.70 15.94 6.29
C SER A 47 20.22 15.68 6.51
N LEU A 48 19.44 16.73 6.82
CA LEU A 48 18.00 16.64 7.02
C LEU A 48 17.25 16.23 5.74
N VAL A 49 17.56 16.88 4.61
CA VAL A 49 16.93 16.57 3.32
C VAL A 49 17.33 15.17 2.82
N SER A 50 18.57 14.75 3.06
CA SER A 50 19.04 13.39 2.75
C SER A 50 18.34 12.34 3.61
N PHE A 51 18.17 12.60 4.91
CA PHE A 51 17.42 11.72 5.79
C PHE A 51 15.95 11.60 5.35
N PHE A 52 15.31 12.72 5.00
CA PHE A 52 13.95 12.70 4.47
C PHE A 52 13.85 11.97 3.12
N THR A 53 14.83 12.14 2.24
CA THR A 53 14.97 11.37 0.99
C THR A 53 14.97 9.87 1.28
N ALA A 54 15.77 9.42 2.26
CA ALA A 54 15.84 8.01 2.66
C ALA A 54 14.49 7.48 3.19
N LEU A 55 13.74 8.28 3.97
CA LEU A 55 12.41 7.91 4.47
C LEU A 55 11.40 7.76 3.32
N VAL A 56 11.39 8.71 2.37
CA VAL A 56 10.51 8.65 1.20
C VAL A 56 10.85 7.43 0.35
N TRP A 57 12.14 7.21 0.07
CA TRP A 57 12.62 6.06 -0.69
C TRP A 57 12.22 4.73 -0.05
N ARG A 58 12.44 4.58 1.28
CA ARG A 58 12.03 3.39 2.03
C ARG A 58 10.53 3.12 1.89
N GLY A 59 9.70 4.17 1.97
CA GLY A 59 8.26 4.04 1.79
C GLY A 59 7.87 3.56 0.39
N ILE A 60 8.52 4.09 -0.66
CA ILE A 60 8.29 3.68 -2.04
C ILE A 60 8.70 2.22 -2.26
N VAL A 61 9.93 1.85 -1.87
CA VAL A 61 10.43 0.48 -2.04
C VAL A 61 9.56 -0.53 -1.28
N SER A 62 9.11 -0.20 -0.07
CA SER A 62 8.21 -1.08 0.69
C SER A 62 6.85 -1.28 0.01
N SER A 63 6.36 -0.28 -0.74
CA SER A 63 5.10 -0.38 -1.46
C SER A 63 5.20 -1.22 -2.72
N THR A 64 6.34 -1.15 -3.43
CA THR A 64 6.61 -1.97 -4.62
C THR A 64 6.80 -3.44 -4.29
N GLN A 65 7.06 -3.79 -3.02
CA GLN A 65 7.19 -5.19 -2.59
C GLN A 65 5.87 -5.74 -2.05
N SER A 66 4.72 -5.30 -2.57
CA SER A 66 3.44 -5.74 -2.07
C SER A 66 2.47 -6.15 -3.16
N GLY A 67 1.61 -7.09 -2.82
CA GLY A 67 0.62 -7.61 -3.74
C GLY A 67 -0.11 -8.81 -3.16
N CYS A 68 -0.95 -9.40 -3.98
CA CYS A 68 -1.69 -10.59 -3.63
C CYS A 68 -1.98 -11.44 -4.86
N TRP A 69 -2.17 -12.73 -4.65
CA TRP A 69 -2.63 -13.63 -5.69
C TRP A 69 -3.67 -14.60 -5.16
N LEU A 70 -4.51 -15.09 -6.06
CA LEU A 70 -5.58 -16.02 -5.80
C LEU A 70 -5.23 -17.37 -6.42
N THR A 71 -5.48 -18.44 -5.67
CA THR A 71 -5.47 -19.83 -6.15
C THR A 71 -6.88 -20.42 -5.96
N SER A 72 -7.09 -21.67 -6.39
CA SER A 72 -8.39 -22.35 -6.24
C SER A 72 -8.82 -22.55 -4.78
N THR A 73 -7.87 -22.54 -3.83
CA THR A 73 -8.14 -22.87 -2.43
C THR A 73 -7.68 -21.80 -1.44
N HIS A 74 -6.76 -20.93 -1.86
CA HIS A 74 -6.13 -19.95 -0.97
C HIS A 74 -6.02 -18.57 -1.60
N PHE A 75 -6.14 -17.57 -0.74
CA PHE A 75 -5.81 -16.18 -1.00
C PHE A 75 -4.48 -15.84 -0.33
N HIS A 76 -3.52 -15.35 -1.12
CA HIS A 76 -2.16 -15.11 -0.68
C HIS A 76 -1.84 -13.62 -0.77
N ILE A 77 -1.20 -13.09 0.25
CA ILE A 77 -0.84 -11.68 0.35
C ILE A 77 0.61 -11.58 0.79
N TYR A 78 1.39 -10.74 0.12
CA TYR A 78 2.77 -10.45 0.50
C TYR A 78 3.00 -8.95 0.68
N TYR A 79 3.92 -8.64 1.59
CA TYR A 79 4.36 -7.28 1.88
C TYR A 79 5.82 -7.31 2.38
N GLY A 80 6.75 -6.89 1.52
CA GLY A 80 8.17 -7.11 1.73
C GLY A 80 8.45 -8.62 1.85
N ASP A 81 9.18 -8.98 2.90
CA ASP A 81 9.52 -10.38 3.20
C ASP A 81 8.40 -11.15 3.91
N LYS A 82 7.28 -10.49 4.23
CA LYS A 82 6.15 -11.13 4.93
C LYS A 82 5.18 -11.70 3.92
N HIS A 83 4.80 -12.95 4.13
CA HIS A 83 3.82 -13.65 3.33
C HIS A 83 2.74 -14.27 4.22
N TRP A 84 1.48 -14.04 3.87
CA TRP A 84 0.32 -14.61 4.53
C TRP A 84 -0.53 -15.37 3.52
N SER A 85 -0.99 -16.55 3.92
CA SER A 85 -1.84 -17.41 3.10
C SER A 85 -3.10 -17.75 3.89
N PHE A 86 -4.26 -17.48 3.31
CA PHE A 86 -5.55 -17.70 3.94
C PHE A 86 -6.37 -18.68 3.09
N PRO A 87 -6.91 -19.76 3.67
CA PRO A 87 -7.82 -20.64 2.94
C PRO A 87 -9.11 -19.87 2.63
N LEU A 88 -9.64 -20.03 1.41
CA LEU A 88 -10.84 -19.33 0.97
C LEU A 88 -12.06 -19.65 1.86
N SER A 89 -12.16 -20.89 2.35
CA SER A 89 -13.19 -21.31 3.31
C SER A 89 -13.10 -20.60 4.66
N GLY A 90 -11.94 -20.02 4.99
CA GLY A 90 -11.70 -19.28 6.22
C GLY A 90 -11.98 -17.77 6.12
N ILE A 91 -12.33 -17.27 4.93
CA ILE A 91 -12.57 -15.84 4.68
C ILE A 91 -14.09 -15.62 4.55
N VAL A 92 -14.61 -14.67 5.32
CA VAL A 92 -16.02 -14.24 5.25
C VAL A 92 -16.16 -12.99 4.40
N ALA A 93 -15.28 -12.02 4.62
CA ALA A 93 -15.32 -10.75 3.91
C ALA A 93 -13.94 -10.15 3.69
N ILE A 94 -13.84 -9.36 2.63
CA ILE A 94 -12.65 -8.58 2.29
C ILE A 94 -13.09 -7.13 2.13
N SER A 95 -12.56 -6.26 2.98
CA SER A 95 -12.68 -4.81 2.79
C SER A 95 -11.57 -4.37 1.86
N GLY A 96 -11.97 -3.83 0.71
CA GLY A 96 -11.06 -3.33 -0.31
C GLY A 96 -10.95 -1.82 -0.26
N ARG A 97 -10.06 -1.27 -1.10
CA ARG A 97 -10.01 0.17 -1.32
C ARG A 97 -11.13 0.57 -2.30
N SER A 98 -12.16 1.24 -1.79
CA SER A 98 -13.34 1.67 -2.57
C SER A 98 -13.10 2.90 -3.44
N GLY A 99 -12.02 3.66 -3.22
CA GLY A 99 -11.65 4.83 -4.02
C GLY A 99 -10.18 5.24 -3.88
N PRO A 100 -9.63 6.05 -4.80
CA PRO A 100 -8.22 6.42 -4.84
C PRO A 100 -7.73 7.18 -3.60
N LEU A 101 -8.64 7.83 -2.85
CA LEU A 101 -8.36 8.59 -1.63
C LEU A 101 -8.80 7.88 -0.35
N SER A 102 -9.27 6.63 -0.43
CA SER A 102 -9.65 5.87 0.77
C SER A 102 -8.38 5.45 1.51
N LEU A 103 -8.14 6.10 2.66
CA LEU A 103 -7.01 5.83 3.56
C LEU A 103 -7.33 4.73 4.58
N THR A 104 -8.55 4.18 4.57
CA THR A 104 -8.93 3.12 5.49
C THR A 104 -8.14 1.86 5.16
N PRO A 105 -7.34 1.32 6.09
CA PRO A 105 -6.56 0.13 5.83
C PRO A 105 -7.50 -1.03 5.52
N PRO A 106 -7.27 -1.76 4.41
CA PRO A 106 -8.09 -2.88 4.05
C PRO A 106 -7.95 -3.98 5.11
N HIS A 107 -8.96 -4.83 5.23
CA HIS A 107 -8.93 -5.91 6.20
C HIS A 107 -9.64 -7.16 5.68
N LEU A 108 -9.18 -8.31 6.18
CA LEU A 108 -9.83 -9.59 6.00
C LEU A 108 -10.63 -9.94 7.25
N GLU A 109 -11.90 -10.28 7.08
CA GLU A 109 -12.72 -10.89 8.12
C GLU A 109 -12.67 -12.41 7.97
N LEU A 110 -12.19 -13.09 9.00
CA LEU A 110 -12.10 -14.54 9.03
C LEU A 110 -13.38 -15.15 9.61
N THR A 111 -13.65 -16.42 9.32
CA THR A 111 -14.83 -17.17 9.82
C THR A 111 -14.98 -17.17 11.35
N GLY A 112 -13.87 -17.01 12.08
CA GLY A 112 -13.88 -16.82 13.54
C GLY A 112 -14.21 -15.40 14.03
N GLY A 113 -14.67 -14.50 13.15
CA GLY A 113 -14.98 -13.10 13.49
C GLY A 113 -13.77 -12.17 13.64
N ARG A 114 -12.55 -12.72 13.52
CA ARG A 114 -11.30 -11.94 13.62
C ARG A 114 -11.10 -11.08 12.38
N LYS A 115 -10.84 -9.79 12.59
CA LYS A 115 -10.46 -8.84 11.51
C LYS A 115 -8.93 -8.70 11.46
N LEU A 116 -8.33 -9.07 10.34
CA LEU A 116 -6.92 -8.89 10.08
C LEU A 116 -6.72 -7.65 9.21
N ARG A 117 -6.07 -6.62 9.77
CA ARG A 117 -5.69 -5.42 9.02
C ARG A 117 -4.52 -5.74 8.10
N LEU A 118 -4.62 -5.29 6.85
CA LEU A 118 -3.63 -5.50 5.82
C LEU A 118 -3.04 -4.16 5.35
N PRO A 119 -1.81 -4.17 4.81
CA PRO A 119 -1.25 -2.99 4.17
C PRO A 119 -2.12 -2.55 2.99
N LEU A 120 -2.34 -1.24 2.85
CA LEU A 120 -3.12 -0.63 1.77
C LEU A 120 -2.66 -1.06 0.37
N THR A 121 -1.36 -1.21 0.19
CA THR A 121 -0.74 -1.52 -1.10
C THR A 121 -0.86 -2.99 -1.48
N ALA A 122 -1.15 -3.87 -0.52
CA ALA A 122 -1.13 -5.32 -0.72
C ALA A 122 -2.41 -5.86 -1.38
N LEU A 123 -3.48 -5.04 -1.50
CA LEU A 123 -4.75 -5.45 -2.08
C LEU A 123 -5.13 -4.59 -3.30
N PRO A 124 -5.73 -5.18 -4.34
CA PRO A 124 -6.24 -4.44 -5.47
C PRO A 124 -7.48 -3.61 -5.07
N PRO A 125 -7.88 -2.63 -5.92
CA PRO A 125 -9.13 -1.90 -5.73
C PRO A 125 -10.33 -2.84 -5.59
N THR A 126 -11.34 -2.42 -4.83
CA THR A 126 -12.57 -3.21 -4.55
C THR A 126 -13.20 -3.77 -5.82
N ARG A 127 -13.25 -2.99 -6.91
CA ARG A 127 -13.82 -3.44 -8.18
C ARG A 127 -13.15 -4.71 -8.72
N ARG A 128 -11.82 -4.81 -8.58
CA ARG A 128 -11.05 -5.98 -9.04
C ARG A 128 -11.20 -7.15 -8.07
N LEU A 129 -11.22 -6.88 -6.76
CA LEU A 129 -11.55 -7.91 -5.75
C LEU A 129 -12.94 -8.52 -6.00
N ARG A 130 -13.95 -7.71 -6.32
CA ARG A 130 -15.29 -8.20 -6.66
C ARG A 130 -15.29 -9.12 -7.88
N LEU A 131 -14.45 -8.86 -8.87
CA LEU A 131 -14.29 -9.74 -10.02
C LEU A 131 -13.61 -11.06 -9.63
N TRP A 132 -12.60 -11.02 -8.75
CA TRP A 132 -11.90 -12.22 -8.30
C TRP A 132 -12.76 -13.16 -7.47
N PHE A 133 -13.69 -12.59 -6.72
CA PHE A 133 -14.57 -13.30 -5.78
C PHE A 133 -16.01 -13.36 -6.25
N ALA A 134 -16.28 -13.07 -7.53
CA ALA A 134 -17.63 -12.98 -8.10
C ALA A 134 -18.44 -14.27 -7.89
N ASP A 135 -17.80 -15.41 -8.05
CA ASP A 135 -18.41 -16.75 -7.92
C ASP A 135 -18.19 -17.38 -6.53
N SER A 136 -17.70 -16.60 -5.56
CA SER A 136 -17.41 -17.08 -4.21
C SER A 136 -18.41 -16.54 -3.19
N ALA A 137 -18.58 -17.25 -2.07
CA ALA A 137 -19.39 -16.78 -0.95
C ALA A 137 -18.76 -15.60 -0.17
N ILE A 138 -17.54 -15.18 -0.54
CA ILE A 138 -16.76 -14.15 0.14
C ILE A 138 -17.34 -12.77 -0.19
N ARG A 139 -17.71 -12.01 0.83
CA ARG A 139 -18.28 -10.67 0.65
C ARG A 139 -17.18 -9.64 0.42
N VAL A 140 -17.19 -8.96 -0.73
CA VAL A 140 -16.23 -7.89 -1.04
C VAL A 140 -16.87 -6.52 -0.89
N ASP A 141 -16.36 -5.72 0.06
CA ASP A 141 -16.98 -4.45 0.51
C ASP A 141 -18.48 -4.62 0.73
N ALA A 142 -18.84 -5.43 1.73
CA ALA A 142 -20.11 -5.22 2.41
C ALA A 142 -20.07 -3.79 2.95
N LEU A 143 -20.87 -2.92 2.34
CA LEU A 143 -21.10 -1.53 2.73
C LEU A 143 -20.78 -1.34 4.20
N HIS A 144 -19.81 -0.46 4.50
CA HIS A 144 -19.94 0.32 5.72
C HIS A 144 -21.30 0.98 5.59
N LYS A 145 -22.33 0.42 6.23
CA LYS A 145 -23.55 1.17 6.52
C LYS A 145 -23.00 2.39 7.25
N ALA A 146 -22.99 3.53 6.56
CA ALA A 146 -22.80 4.81 7.19
C ALA A 146 -23.81 4.86 8.33
N ALA A 147 -23.29 4.77 9.55
CA ALA A 147 -23.97 5.23 10.74
C ALA A 147 -23.56 6.69 10.93
#